data_AF-A0A7W9Q123-F1
#
_entry.id   AF-A0A7W9Q123-F1
#
_cell.length_a   1.000
_cell.length_b   1.000
_cell.length_c   1.000
_cell.angle_alpha   90.00
_cell.angle_beta   90.00
_cell.angle_gamma   90.00
#
_symmetry.space_group_name_H-M   'P 1'
#
loop_
_entity.id
_entity.type
_entity.pdbx_description
1 polymer ?
#
loop_
_entity_poly.entity_id
_entity_poly.type
_entity_poly.pdbx_seq_one_letter_code
_entity_poly.pdbx_strand_id
1 'polypeptide(L)' 'MAGRIAPGRRADLTVLSVDPVHASTDELTDAPVVLTVTGGHVTHRGPSNPGR' A
#
# COMPACT_ATOMS: atom_id res chain seq x y z
N MET A 1 -2.51 -16.57 -9.37
CA MET A 1 -2.93 -16.14 -8.02
C MET A 1 -2.25 -14.82 -7.71
N ALA A 2 -3.02 -13.78 -7.35
CA ALA A 2 -2.51 -12.47 -6.94
C ALA A 2 -2.18 -12.45 -5.43
N GLY A 3 -1.65 -11.33 -4.92
CA GLY A 3 -1.45 -11.12 -3.48
C GLY A 3 -0.12 -11.64 -2.91
N ARG A 4 0.89 -11.90 -3.75
CA ARG A 4 2.25 -12.22 -3.29
C ARG A 4 3.28 -11.36 -4.00
N ILE A 5 4.15 -10.74 -3.21
CA ILE A 5 5.31 -10.00 -3.71
C ILE A 5 6.46 -10.99 -3.87
N ALA A 6 6.78 -11.32 -5.12
CA ALA A 6 7.88 -12.22 -5.47
C ALA A 6 8.29 -12.00 -6.95
N PRO A 7 9.54 -12.33 -7.33
CA PRO A 7 9.97 -12.32 -8.72
C PRO A 7 9.04 -13.16 -9.63
N GLY A 8 8.80 -12.68 -10.85
CA GLY A 8 7.91 -13.34 -11.83
C GLY A 8 6.40 -13.18 -11.54
N ARG A 9 6.01 -12.43 -10.50
CA ARG A 9 4.61 -12.03 -10.26
C ARG A 9 4.35 -10.62 -10.77
N ARG A 10 3.06 -10.27 -10.96
CA ARG A 10 2.65 -8.90 -11.30
C ARG A 10 3.10 -7.94 -10.21
N ALA A 11 3.61 -6.79 -10.62
CA ALA A 11 3.98 -5.70 -9.72
C ALA A 11 2.73 -4.92 -9.28
N ASP A 12 1.83 -5.62 -8.57
CA ASP A 12 0.62 -5.05 -7.97
C ASP A 12 0.89 -4.86 -6.47
N LEU A 13 0.83 -3.62 -5.98
CA LEU A 13 1.00 -3.31 -4.55
C LEU A 13 0.20 -2.09 -4.13
N THR A 14 -0.21 -2.08 -2.87
CA THR A 14 -0.88 -0.97 -2.19
C THR A 14 -0.02 -0.57 -0.99
N VAL A 15 0.26 0.72 -0.85
CA VAL A 15 1.02 1.26 0.28
C VAL A 15 0.06 2.01 1.18
N LEU A 16 0.06 1.65 2.46
CA LEU A 16 -0.69 2.34 3.51
C LEU A 16 0.21 3.35 4.21
N SER A 17 -0.40 4.36 4.84
CA SER A 17 0.30 5.36 5.65
C SER A 17 0.88 4.81 6.97
N VAL A 18 0.39 3.65 7.41
CA VAL A 18 0.83 2.93 8.62
C VAL A 18 1.36 1.55 8.26
N ASP A 19 2.07 0.90 9.18
CA ASP A 19 2.47 -0.50 9.05
C ASP A 19 1.31 -1.41 9.50
N PRO A 20 0.64 -2.13 8.57
CA PRO A 20 -0.50 -2.97 8.91
C PRO A 20 -0.16 -4.20 9.77
N VAL A 21 1.13 -4.55 9.91
CA VAL A 21 1.55 -5.66 10.79
C VAL A 21 1.52 -5.25 12.26
N HIS A 22 1.72 -3.96 12.55
CA HIS A 22 1.87 -3.43 13.91
C HIS A 22 0.76 -2.46 14.33
N ALA A 23 0.07 -1.84 13.37
CA ALA A 23 -1.04 -0.93 13.63
C ALA A 23 -2.20 -1.64 14.33
N SER A 24 -2.88 -0.91 15.21
CA SER A 24 -4.15 -1.38 15.79
C SER A 24 -5.24 -1.48 14.71
N THR A 25 -6.31 -2.24 14.97
CA THR A 25 -7.45 -2.34 14.04
C THR A 25 -8.06 -0.97 13.73
N ASP A 26 -8.20 -0.11 14.73
CA ASP A 26 -8.79 1.23 14.56
C ASP A 26 -7.88 2.10 13.68
N GLU A 27 -6.58 2.12 13.98
CA GLU A 27 -5.57 2.84 13.19
C GLU A 27 -5.48 2.34 11.75
N LEU A 28 -5.52 1.01 11.54
CA LEU A 28 -5.49 0.41 10.21
C LEU A 28 -6.76 0.72 9.41
N THR A 29 -7.92 0.79 10.08
CA THR A 29 -9.20 1.10 9.44
C THR A 29 -9.21 2.51 8.85
N ASP A 30 -8.59 3.46 9.56
CA ASP A 30 -8.54 4.86 9.14
C ASP A 30 -7.33 5.20 8.26
N ALA A 31 -6.38 4.28 8.09
CA ALA A 31 -5.12 4.53 7.39
C ALA A 31 -5.30 4.82 5.89
N PRO A 32 -4.89 6.01 5.40
CA PRO A 32 -4.94 6.28 3.96
C PRO A 32 -4.05 5.34 3.14
N VAL A 33 -4.54 4.98 1.94
CA VAL A 33 -3.70 4.46 0.86
C VAL A 33 -2.91 5.63 0.27
N VAL A 34 -1.58 5.58 0.34
CA VAL A 34 -0.71 6.65 -0.16
C VAL A 34 -0.18 6.37 -1.56
N LEU A 35 -0.20 5.11 -2.00
CA LEU A 35 0.21 4.69 -3.34
C LEU A 35 -0.52 3.40 -3.76
N THR A 36 -0.92 3.33 -5.03
CA THR A 36 -1.31 2.06 -5.67
C THR A 36 -0.53 1.87 -6.96
N VAL A 37 0.02 0.67 -7.14
CA VAL A 37 0.69 0.24 -8.37
C VAL A 37 -0.05 -0.95 -8.95
N THR A 38 -0.27 -0.94 -10.26
CA THR A 38 -0.86 -2.04 -11.01
C THR A 38 -0.01 -2.35 -12.23
N GLY A 39 0.46 -3.59 -12.35
CA GLY A 39 1.34 -4.02 -13.43
C GLY A 39 2.60 -3.16 -13.57
N GLY A 40 3.14 -2.65 -12.45
CA GLY A 40 4.31 -1.77 -12.44
C GLY A 40 4.01 -0.28 -12.72
N HIS A 41 2.75 0.09 -12.92
CA HIS A 41 2.35 1.48 -13.17
C HIS A 41 1.69 2.08 -11.94
N VAL A 42 2.09 3.28 -11.54
CA VAL A 42 1.40 4.03 -10.49
C VAL A 42 0.02 4.44 -11.01
N THR A 43 -1.04 3.92 -10.40
CA THR A 43 -2.44 4.19 -10.77
C THR A 43 -3.14 5.13 -9.80
N HIS A 44 -2.62 5.26 -8.57
CA HIS A 44 -3.10 6.22 -7.58
C HIS A 44 -1.93 6.78 -6.77
N ARG A 45 -1.98 8.09 -6.50
CA ARG A 45 -1.12 8.80 -5.54
C ARG A 45 -2.02 9.47 -4.51
N GLY A 46 -1.89 9.04 -3.27
CA GLY A 46 -2.63 9.58 -2.15
C GLY A 46 -1.91 10.76 -1.50
N PRO A 47 -2.45 11.29 -0.40
CA PRO A 47 -1.78 12.33 0.38
C PRO A 47 -0.41 11.83 0.86
N SER A 48 0.62 12.65 0.72
CA SER A 48 1.92 12.36 1.31
C SER A 48 1.75 12.29 2.83
N ASN A 49 2.25 11.21 3.45
CA ASN A 49 2.23 11.10 4.91
C ASN A 49 3.02 12.29 5.51
N PRO A 50 2.39 13.23 6.24
CA PRO A 50 3.07 14.38 6.78
C PRO A 50 3.94 13.94 7.96
N GLY A 51 5.19 13.55 7.69
CA GLY A 51 6.09 13.08 8.74
C GLY A 51 7.40 12.44 8.29
N ARG A 52 7.75 12.49 7.00
CA ARG A 52 9.07 12.06 6.51
C ARG A 52 9.69 13.10 5.59
#